data_AF-A0A524PK12-F1
#
_entry.id   AF-A0A524PK12-F1
#
_cell.length_a   1.000
_cell.length_b   1.000
_cell.length_c   1.000
_cell.angle_alpha   90.00
_cell.angle_beta   90.00
_cell.angle_gamma   90.00
#
_symmetry.space_group_name_H-M   'P 1'
#
loop_
_entity.id
_entity.type
_entity.pdbx_description
1 polymer ?
#
loop_
_entity_poly.entity_id
_entity_poly.type
_entity_poly.pdbx_seq_one_letter_code
_entity_poly.pdbx_strand_id
1 'polypeptide(L)'
;MDSLLTENELSFKKDVRAFVNTELMPHVEEWERRNKYAREAAKKIADYGLFGLLVPAEYGGLGGTVMEYLIASIEIARASVSLASIFGAPAGIFTDALLKYGTDEQKKRYVTPVVAGEK
;
A
#
# COMPACT_ATOMS: atom_id res chain seq x y z
N MET A 1 19.95 8.24 0.24
CA MET A 1 18.49 8.46 0.40
C MET A 1 18.15 8.64 1.86
N ASP A 2 18.67 7.80 2.76
CA ASP A 2 18.33 7.82 4.19
C ASP A 2 18.68 9.15 4.88
N SER A 3 19.74 9.84 4.42
CA SER A 3 20.11 11.18 4.89
C SER A 3 19.11 12.29 4.54
N LEU A 4 18.12 12.00 3.68
CA LEU A 4 17.07 12.94 3.28
C LEU A 4 15.75 12.69 4.02
N LEU A 5 15.69 11.66 4.87
CA LEU A 5 14.48 11.25 5.59
C LEU A 5 14.53 11.75 7.04
N THR A 6 13.38 12.12 7.56
CA THR A 6 13.17 12.37 8.99
C THR A 6 13.28 11.08 9.79
N GLU A 7 13.42 11.20 11.11
CA GLU A 7 13.46 10.02 12.01
C GLU A 7 12.18 9.17 11.91
N ASN A 8 11.02 9.81 11.80
CA ASN A 8 9.74 9.12 11.64
C ASN A 8 9.68 8.36 10.31
N GLU A 9 10.10 8.99 9.21
CA GLU A 9 10.17 8.33 7.90
C GLU A 9 11.19 7.18 7.87
N LEU A 10 12.30 7.30 8.60
CA LEU A 10 13.27 6.22 8.77
C LEU A 10 12.70 5.05 9.57
N SER A 11 11.93 5.33 10.64
CA SER A 11 11.23 4.31 11.40
C SER A 11 10.20 3.59 10.52
N PHE A 12 9.34 4.35 9.84
CA PHE A 12 8.35 3.81 8.92
C PHE A 12 8.99 2.94 7.83
N LYS A 13 10.09 3.41 7.22
CA LYS A 13 10.88 2.65 6.26
C LYS A 13 11.36 1.32 6.82
N LYS A 14 11.87 1.31 8.06
CA LYS A 14 12.35 0.10 8.72
C LYS A 14 11.21 -0.89 8.95
N ASP A 15 10.04 -0.40 9.37
CA ASP A 15 8.87 -1.24 9.62
C ASP A 15 8.34 -1.85 8.33
N VAL A 16 8.15 -1.05 7.27
CA VAL A 16 7.74 -1.56 5.96
C VAL A 16 8.78 -2.53 5.39
N ARG A 17 10.08 -2.25 5.54
CA ARG A 17 11.13 -3.18 5.10
C ARG A 17 11.03 -4.52 5.82
N ALA A 18 10.81 -4.52 7.13
CA ALA A 18 10.65 -5.74 7.90
C ALA A 18 9.45 -6.55 7.37
N PHE A 19 8.29 -5.90 7.21
CA PHE A 19 7.10 -6.50 6.60
C PHE A 19 7.39 -7.09 5.20
N VAL A 20 8.03 -6.34 4.31
CA VAL A 20 8.34 -6.83 2.96
C VAL A 20 9.24 -8.07 3.02
N ASN A 21 10.27 -8.06 3.86
CA ASN A 21 11.22 -9.18 3.97
C ASN A 21 10.57 -10.43 4.56
N THR A 22 9.61 -10.30 5.47
CA THR A 22 8.98 -11.44 6.16
C THR A 22 7.74 -11.94 5.44
N GLU A 23 6.90 -11.04 4.94
CA GLU A 23 5.56 -11.37 4.46
C GLU A 23 5.44 -11.47 2.94
N LEU A 24 6.30 -10.77 2.18
CA LEU A 24 6.20 -10.71 0.72
C LEU A 24 7.34 -11.46 0.04
N MET A 25 8.58 -11.10 0.34
CA MET A 25 9.77 -11.54 -0.36
C MET A 25 9.93 -13.08 -0.45
N PRO A 26 9.62 -13.87 0.60
CA PRO A 26 9.73 -15.33 0.53
C PRO A 26 8.80 -15.98 -0.50
N HIS A 27 7.71 -15.31 -0.89
CA HIS A 27 6.67 -15.86 -1.76
C HIS A 27 6.71 -15.32 -3.19
N VAL A 28 7.50 -14.26 -3.45
CA VAL A 28 7.55 -13.57 -4.75
C VAL A 28 7.76 -14.55 -5.90
N GLU A 29 8.76 -15.43 -5.80
CA GLU A 29 9.11 -16.34 -6.90
C GLU A 29 7.96 -17.31 -7.25
N GLU A 30 7.22 -17.79 -6.25
CA GLU A 30 6.03 -18.61 -6.45
C GLU A 30 4.91 -17.82 -7.14
N TRP A 31 4.61 -16.62 -6.63
CA TRP A 31 3.56 -15.76 -7.17
C TRP A 31 3.83 -15.32 -8.61
N GLU A 32 5.08 -14.97 -8.94
CA GLU A 32 5.49 -14.60 -10.29
C GLU A 32 5.40 -15.79 -11.26
N ARG A 33 5.88 -16.97 -10.85
CA ARG A 33 5.79 -18.19 -11.69
C ARG A 33 4.36 -18.58 -12.06
N ARG A 34 3.39 -18.31 -11.18
CA ARG A 34 1.96 -18.54 -11.46
C ARG A 34 1.44 -17.67 -12.60
N ASN A 35 2.12 -16.57 -12.92
CA ASN A 35 1.75 -15.58 -13.95
C ASN A 35 0.27 -15.15 -13.84
N LYS A 36 -0.16 -14.90 -12.61
CA LYS A 36 -1.52 -14.48 -12.24
C LYS A 36 -1.43 -13.41 -11.17
N TYR A 37 -2.48 -12.61 -11.05
CA TYR A 37 -2.60 -11.64 -9.97
C TYR A 37 -2.43 -12.31 -8.59
N ALA A 38 -1.49 -11.83 -7.79
CA ALA A 38 -1.16 -12.36 -6.46
C ALA A 38 -2.13 -11.82 -5.40
N ARG A 39 -3.32 -12.43 -5.31
CA ARG A 39 -4.35 -12.05 -4.32
C ARG A 39 -3.85 -12.15 -2.88
N GLU A 40 -2.98 -13.12 -2.63
CA GLU A 40 -2.35 -13.35 -1.34
C GLU A 40 -1.45 -12.17 -0.93
N ALA A 41 -0.67 -11.65 -1.88
CA ALA A 41 0.14 -10.46 -1.66
C ALA A 41 -0.72 -9.22 -1.42
N ALA A 42 -1.76 -9.02 -2.25
CA ALA A 42 -2.71 -7.92 -2.08
C ALA A 42 -3.35 -7.94 -0.70
N LYS A 43 -3.80 -9.12 -0.25
CA LYS A 43 -4.38 -9.29 1.09
C LYS A 43 -3.36 -8.97 2.20
N LYS A 44 -2.13 -9.47 2.11
CA LYS A 44 -1.08 -9.15 3.10
C LYS A 44 -0.80 -7.65 3.18
N ILE A 45 -0.75 -6.97 2.03
CA ILE A 45 -0.53 -5.51 1.96
C ILE A 45 -1.71 -4.73 2.55
N ALA A 46 -2.94 -5.17 2.28
CA ALA A 46 -4.16 -4.59 2.85
C ALA A 46 -4.24 -4.81 4.37
N ASP A 47 -3.97 -6.03 4.84
CA ASP A 47 -4.00 -6.38 6.27
C ASP A 47 -2.93 -5.61 7.07
N TYR A 48 -1.81 -5.24 6.45
CA TYR A 48 -0.80 -4.33 7.04
C TYR A 48 -1.25 -2.86 7.05
N GLY A 49 -2.33 -2.52 6.34
CA GLY A 49 -2.92 -1.18 6.29
C GLY A 49 -2.38 -0.28 5.17
N LEU A 50 -1.50 -0.78 4.29
CA LEU A 50 -0.86 0.07 3.27
C LEU A 50 -1.84 0.56 2.20
N PHE A 51 -2.91 -0.18 1.90
CA PHE A 51 -3.94 0.29 0.96
C PHE A 51 -4.66 1.55 1.46
N GLY A 52 -4.71 1.75 2.78
CA GLY A 52 -5.26 2.94 3.42
C GLY A 52 -4.24 4.04 3.71
N LEU A 53 -2.97 3.90 3.26
CA LEU A 53 -1.89 4.76 3.72
C LEU A 53 -2.17 6.26 3.53
N LEU A 54 -2.60 6.66 2.32
CA LEU A 54 -2.93 8.07 2.02
C LEU A 54 -4.39 8.44 2.32
N VAL A 55 -5.20 7.46 2.73
CA VAL A 55 -6.63 7.67 2.93
C VAL A 55 -6.88 8.31 4.30
N PRO A 56 -7.72 9.36 4.42
CA PRO A 56 -8.09 9.93 5.71
C PRO A 56 -8.75 8.91 6.66
N ALA A 57 -8.58 9.12 7.96
CA ALA A 57 -9.14 8.25 9.00
C ALA A 57 -10.68 8.12 8.95
N GLU A 58 -11.39 9.17 8.49
CA GLU A 58 -12.85 9.14 8.34
C GLU A 58 -13.34 8.08 7.32
N TYR A 59 -12.48 7.63 6.40
CA TYR A 59 -12.76 6.55 5.46
C TYR A 59 -12.03 5.25 5.81
N GLY A 60 -11.41 5.17 7.00
CA GLY A 60 -10.73 3.99 7.53
C GLY A 60 -9.23 3.91 7.22
N GLY A 61 -8.62 4.97 6.68
CA GLY A 61 -7.20 4.99 6.34
C GLY A 61 -6.28 5.50 7.46
N LEU A 62 -4.99 5.59 7.15
CA LEU A 62 -3.92 5.98 8.08
C LEU A 62 -3.63 7.49 8.06
N GLY A 63 -4.08 8.22 7.03
CA GLY A 63 -3.81 9.65 6.89
C GLY A 63 -2.33 10.01 6.74
N GLY A 64 -1.54 9.08 6.21
CA GLY A 64 -0.11 9.24 5.97
C GLY A 64 0.19 10.20 4.83
N THR A 65 1.48 10.38 4.59
CA THR A 65 2.04 11.36 3.67
C THR A 65 2.45 10.74 2.33
N VAL A 66 2.58 11.58 1.30
CA VAL A 66 3.13 11.15 0.01
C VAL A 66 4.56 10.61 0.16
N MET A 67 5.35 11.13 1.10
CA MET A 67 6.69 10.57 1.35
C MET A 67 6.63 9.15 1.91
N GLU A 68 5.75 8.88 2.87
CA GLU A 68 5.54 7.51 3.37
C GLU A 68 5.05 6.58 2.25
N TYR A 69 4.16 7.05 1.37
CA TYR A 69 3.74 6.28 0.19
C TYR A 69 4.92 5.94 -0.75
N LEU A 70 5.82 6.90 -1.00
CA LEU A 70 7.01 6.67 -1.82
C LEU A 70 8.00 5.71 -1.15
N ILE A 71 8.21 5.85 0.16
CA ILE A 71 9.04 4.93 0.94
C ILE A 71 8.48 3.51 0.85
N ALA A 72 7.18 3.33 1.08
CA ALA A 72 6.54 2.02 1.00
C ALA A 72 6.63 1.44 -0.42
N SER A 73 6.39 2.26 -1.45
CA SER A 73 6.54 1.87 -2.86
C SER A 73 7.94 1.33 -3.14
N ILE A 74 8.99 2.05 -2.71
CA ILE A 74 10.38 1.65 -2.93
C ILE A 74 10.70 0.36 -2.19
N GLU A 75 10.29 0.23 -0.92
CA GLU A 75 10.57 -0.98 -0.15
C GLU A 75 9.84 -2.20 -0.70
N ILE A 76 8.58 -2.09 -1.13
CA ILE A 76 7.86 -3.18 -1.81
C ILE A 76 8.51 -3.53 -3.15
N ALA A 77 8.92 -2.53 -3.94
CA ALA A 77 9.55 -2.73 -5.23
C ALA A 77 10.91 -3.47 -5.13
N ARG A 78 11.59 -3.42 -3.98
CA ARG A 78 12.78 -4.24 -3.72
C ARG A 78 12.47 -5.74 -3.73
N ALA A 79 11.25 -6.14 -3.38
CA ALA A 79 10.80 -7.53 -3.48
C ALA A 79 10.29 -7.85 -4.89
N SER A 80 9.37 -7.04 -5.41
CA SER A 80 8.90 -7.15 -6.80
C SER A 80 8.18 -5.88 -7.27
N VAL A 81 8.46 -5.48 -8.51
CA VAL A 81 7.77 -4.37 -9.19
C VAL A 81 6.29 -4.71 -9.45
N SER A 82 5.93 -5.99 -9.62
CA SER A 82 4.54 -6.39 -9.78
C SER A 82 3.75 -6.13 -8.50
N LEU A 83 4.33 -6.44 -7.34
CA LEU A 83 3.72 -6.18 -6.03
C LEU A 83 3.64 -4.69 -5.73
N ALA A 84 4.64 -3.90 -6.13
CA ALA A 84 4.57 -2.45 -6.01
C ALA A 84 3.40 -1.86 -6.82
N SER A 85 3.11 -2.43 -8.00
CA SER A 85 1.93 -2.07 -8.79
C SER A 85 0.62 -2.46 -8.11
N ILE A 86 0.57 -3.64 -7.46
CA ILE A 86 -0.58 -4.08 -6.67
C ILE A 86 -0.87 -3.12 -5.50
N PHE A 87 0.16 -2.58 -4.87
CA PHE A 87 0.04 -1.56 -3.83
C PHE A 87 -0.39 -0.19 -4.38
N GLY A 88 0.27 0.30 -5.42
CA GLY A 88 0.10 1.69 -5.87
C GLY A 88 -1.26 1.98 -6.50
N ALA A 89 -1.89 0.99 -7.14
CA ALA A 89 -3.21 1.18 -7.74
C ALA A 89 -4.29 1.54 -6.70
N PRO A 90 -4.53 0.74 -5.63
CA PRO A 90 -5.48 1.10 -4.58
C PRO A 90 -4.98 2.23 -3.68
N ALA A 91 -3.72 2.24 -3.25
CA ALA A 91 -3.22 3.22 -2.29
C ALA A 91 -2.98 4.63 -2.86
N GLY A 92 -2.85 4.75 -4.19
CA GLY A 92 -2.62 6.01 -4.88
C GLY A 92 -3.67 6.29 -5.94
N ILE A 93 -3.63 5.59 -7.08
CA ILE A 93 -4.37 5.97 -8.30
C ILE A 93 -5.89 6.03 -8.07
N PHE A 94 -6.46 4.94 -7.55
CA PHE A 94 -7.91 4.79 -7.38
C PHE A 94 -8.44 5.67 -6.24
N THR A 95 -7.79 5.61 -5.08
CA THR A 95 -8.24 6.34 -3.90
C THR A 95 -8.03 7.84 -4.03
N ASP A 96 -6.92 8.32 -4.60
CA ASP A 96 -6.68 9.76 -4.82
C ASP A 96 -7.78 10.38 -5.70
N ALA A 97 -8.13 9.71 -6.81
CA ALA A 97 -9.18 10.19 -7.71
C ALA A 97 -10.54 10.31 -6.99
N LEU A 98 -10.94 9.30 -6.23
CA LEU A 98 -12.22 9.32 -5.49
C LEU A 98 -12.20 10.30 -4.31
N LEU A 99 -11.10 10.42 -3.59
CA LEU A 99 -10.98 11.37 -2.49
C LEU A 99 -11.06 12.81 -2.98
N LYS A 100 -10.46 13.10 -4.13
CA LYS A 100 -10.41 14.44 -4.71
C LYS A 100 -11.69 14.86 -5.44
N TYR A 101 -12.31 13.93 -6.19
CA TYR A 101 -13.41 14.25 -7.09
C TYR A 101 -14.73 13.53 -6.79
N GLY A 102 -14.70 12.52 -5.92
CA GLY A 102 -15.90 11.76 -5.55
C GLY A 102 -16.78 12.49 -4.54
N THR A 103 -18.07 12.13 -4.53
CA THR A 103 -18.98 12.50 -3.43
C THR A 103 -18.66 11.69 -2.17
N ASP A 104 -19.11 12.16 -1.01
CA ASP A 104 -18.97 11.41 0.25
C ASP A 104 -19.56 9.99 0.15
N GLU A 105 -20.71 9.85 -0.50
CA GLU A 105 -21.34 8.56 -0.77
C GLU A 105 -20.46 7.63 -1.64
N GLN A 106 -19.81 8.17 -2.68
CA GLN A 106 -18.88 7.40 -3.50
C GLN A 106 -17.65 6.98 -2.69
N LYS A 107 -17.09 7.87 -1.87
CA LYS A 107 -15.94 7.56 -1.02
C LYS A 107 -16.28 6.43 -0.04
N LYS A 108 -17.39 6.53 0.70
CA LYS A 108 -17.82 5.47 1.63
C LYS A 108 -18.11 4.15 0.92
N ARG A 109 -18.72 4.19 -0.26
CA ARG A 109 -19.08 2.97 -1.02
C ARG A 109 -17.88 2.25 -1.63
N TYR A 110 -16.83 2.98 -2.01
CA TYR A 110 -15.74 2.46 -2.84
C TYR A 110 -14.37 2.51 -2.17
N VAL A 111 -14.03 3.58 -1.45
CA VAL A 111 -12.73 3.73 -0.78
C VAL A 111 -12.67 2.84 0.46
N THR A 112 -13.66 2.92 1.35
CA THR A 112 -13.64 2.18 2.63
C THR A 112 -13.48 0.66 2.47
N PRO A 113 -14.17 -0.03 1.53
CA PRO A 113 -13.96 -1.47 1.33
C PRO A 113 -12.58 -1.83 0.78
N VAL A 114 -12.00 -0.97 -0.08
CA VAL A 114 -10.64 -1.20 -0.62
C VAL A 114 -9.60 -1.02 0.48
N VAL A 115 -9.76 -0.01 1.33
CA VAL A 115 -8.90 0.20 2.49
C VAL A 115 -8.96 -0.98 3.46
N ALA A 116 -10.15 -1.56 3.65
CA ALA A 116 -10.35 -2.75 4.47
C ALA A 116 -9.88 -4.07 3.82
N GLY A 117 -9.42 -4.05 2.56
CA GLY A 117 -9.01 -5.24 1.82
C GLY A 117 -10.15 -6.19 1.43
N GLU A 118 -11.39 -5.68 1.41
CA GLU A 118 -12.60 -6.46 1.10
C GLU A 118 -12.90 -6.54 -0.40
N LYS A 119 -12.30 -5.66 -1.21
CA LYS A 119 -12.53 -5.56 -2.67
C LYS A 119 -11.25 -5.31 -3.45
#